data_AF-A0A368Z2P4-F1
#
_entry.id   AF-A0A368Z2P4-F1
#
_cell.length_a   1.000
_cell.length_b   1.000
_cell.length_c   1.000
_cell.angle_alpha   90.00
_cell.angle_beta   90.00
_cell.angle_gamma   90.00
#
_symmetry.space_group_name_H-M   'P 1'
#
loop_
_entity.id
_entity.type
_entity.pdbx_description
1 polymer ?
#
loop_
_entity_poly.entity_id
_entity_poly.type
_entity_poly.pdbx_seq_one_letter_code
_entity_poly.pdbx_strand_id
1 'polypeptide(L)' 'MELPAALHRDVTDFGRLLTEGGMPVEPAKLVVPMLERFVAIDHGFAKVRRTPP' A
#
# COMPACT_ATOMS: atom_id res chain seq x y z
N MET A 1 -9.27 4.21 7.27
CA MET A 1 -8.88 2.79 7.16
C MET A 1 -8.30 2.35 8.49
N GLU A 2 -8.48 1.10 8.88
CA GLU A 2 -7.90 0.57 10.10
C GLU A 2 -6.69 -0.29 9.77
N LEU A 3 -5.55 0.00 10.40
CA LEU A 3 -4.32 -0.77 10.28
C LEU A 3 -3.92 -1.27 11.67
N PRO A 4 -3.39 -2.50 11.79
CA PRO A 4 -2.74 -2.94 13.01
C PRO A 4 -1.68 -1.94 13.45
N ALA A 5 -1.57 -1.68 14.76
CA ALA A 5 -0.69 -0.65 15.29
C ALA A 5 0.78 -0.81 14.87
N ALA A 6 1.26 -2.04 14.75
CA ALA A 6 2.61 -2.32 14.25
C ALA A 6 2.78 -1.86 12.79
N LEU A 7 1.85 -2.26 11.91
CA LEU A 7 1.90 -1.90 10.50
C LEU A 7 1.77 -0.38 10.28
N HIS A 8 0.93 0.30 11.07
CA HIS A 8 0.85 1.75 11.02
C HIS A 8 2.22 2.41 11.31
N ARG A 9 2.96 1.93 12.32
CA ARG A 9 4.29 2.46 12.65
C ARG A 9 5.28 2.23 11.51
N ASP A 10 5.33 1.01 10.98
CA ASP A 10 6.27 0.64 9.92
C ASP A 10 6.03 1.48 8.64
N VAL A 11 4.76 1.67 8.24
CA VAL A 11 4.41 2.51 7.08
C VAL A 11 4.72 3.98 7.35
N THR A 12 4.52 4.46 8.58
CA THR A 12 4.87 5.84 8.94
C THR A 12 6.38 6.08 8.84
N ASP A 13 7.18 5.14 9.35
CA ASP A 13 8.65 5.24 9.31
C ASP A 13 9.17 5.12 7.87
N PHE A 14 8.59 4.22 7.06
CA PHE A 14 8.87 4.17 5.63
C PHE A 14 8.57 5.52 4.94
N GLY A 15 7.45 6.16 5.29
CA GLY A 15 7.10 7.50 4.81
C GLY A 15 8.13 8.57 5.20
N ARG A 16 8.76 8.49 6.38
CA ARG A 16 9.85 9.40 6.78
C ARG A 16 11.12 9.17 5.97
N LEU A 17 11.44 7.92 5.66
CA LEU A 17 12.61 7.58 4.85
C LEU A 17 12.47 8.12 3.42
N LEU A 18 11.25 8.06 2.85
CA LEU A 18 10.96 8.63 1.53
C LEU A 18 11.08 10.16 1.48
N THR A 19 10.86 10.84 2.60
CA THR A 19 10.97 12.30 2.69
C THR A 19 12.32 12.75 3.24
N GLU A 20 13.32 11.86 3.27
CA GLU A 20 14.67 12.14 3.77
C GLU A 20 14.69 12.74 5.19
N GLY A 21 13.77 12.28 6.05
CA GLY A 21 13.63 12.76 7.43
C GLY A 21 12.66 13.94 7.61
N GLY A 22 11.96 14.33 6.55
CA GLY A 22 10.88 15.32 6.60
C GLY A 22 9.59 14.80 7.25
N MET A 23 8.51 15.56 7.07
CA MET A 23 7.19 15.15 7.58
C MET A 23 6.74 13.84 6.90
N PRO A 24 6.37 12.80 7.67
CA PRO A 24 5.94 11.54 7.09
C PRO A 24 4.72 11.72 6.21
N VAL A 25 4.73 11.07 5.05
CA VAL A 25 3.53 10.91 4.22
C VAL A 25 2.50 10.10 5.01
N GLU A 26 1.24 10.55 4.95
CA GLU A 26 0.13 9.85 5.59
C GLU A 26 0.06 8.40 5.13
N PRO A 27 0.00 7.40 6.04
CA PRO A 27 0.06 5.98 5.68
C PRO A 27 -0.95 5.57 4.60
N ALA A 28 -2.18 6.10 4.66
CA ALA A 28 -3.20 5.83 3.66
C ALA A 28 -2.80 6.24 2.23
N LYS A 29 -2.05 7.34 2.09
CA LYS A 29 -1.55 7.83 0.80
C LYS A 29 -0.42 6.99 0.24
N LEU A 30 0.24 6.17 1.05
CA LEU A 30 1.26 5.21 0.61
C LEU A 30 0.63 3.84 0.30
N VAL A 31 -0.21 3.32 1.20
CA VAL A 31 -0.76 1.97 1.09
C VAL A 31 -1.69 1.82 -0.11
N VAL A 32 -2.53 2.83 -0.39
CA VAL A 32 -3.48 2.78 -1.52
C VAL A 32 -2.77 2.58 -2.87
N PRO A 33 -1.84 3.46 -3.30
CA PRO A 33 -1.16 3.27 -4.59
C PRO A 33 -0.28 2.01 -4.63
N MET A 34 0.24 1.55 -3.48
CA MET A 34 0.95 0.27 -3.40
C MET A 34 0.01 -0.91 -3.70
N LEU A 35 -1.19 -0.93 -3.11
CA LEU A 35 -2.20 -1.96 -3.35
C LEU A 35 -2.72 -1.92 -4.79
N GLU A 36 -2.96 -0.74 -5.34
CA GLU A 36 -3.35 -0.57 -6.75
C GLU A 36 -2.31 -1.20 -7.68
N ARG A 37 -1.02 -0.90 -7.45
CA ARG A 37 0.07 -1.47 -8.25
C ARG A 37 0.20 -2.97 -8.05
N PHE A 38 0.06 -3.46 -6.81
CA PHE A 38 0.09 -4.89 -6.50
C PHE A 38 -1.02 -5.64 -7.26
N VAL A 39 -2.26 -5.17 -7.17
CA VAL A 39 -3.41 -5.75 -7.87
C VAL A 39 -3.25 -5.69 -9.39
N ALA A 40 -2.66 -4.62 -9.92
CA ALA A 40 -2.46 -4.47 -11.36
C ALA A 40 -1.46 -5.48 -11.94
N ILE A 41 -0.45 -5.90 -11.16
CA ILE A 41 0.58 -6.86 -11.61
C ILE A 41 0.31 -8.30 -11.16
N ASP A 42 -0.63 -8.52 -10.24
CA ASP A 42 -0.99 -9.86 -9.78
C ASP A 42 -1.72 -10.64 -10.89
N HIS A 43 -0.98 -11.52 -11.56
CA HIS A 43 -1.51 -12.39 -12.62
C HIS A 43 -2.57 -13.38 -12.13
N GLY A 44 -2.50 -13.81 -10.87
CA GLY A 44 -3.52 -14.67 -10.27
C GLY A 44 -4.85 -13.92 -10.13
N PHE A 45 -4.77 -12.69 -9.62
CA PHE A 45 -5.92 -11.80 -9.52
C PHE A 45 -6.49 -11.41 -10.90
N ALA A 46 -5.61 -11.12 -11.88
CA ALA A 46 -6.01 -10.80 -13.24
C ALA A 46 -6.74 -11.96 -13.94
N LYS A 47 -6.39 -13.22 -13.64
CA LYS A 47 -7.11 -14.39 -14.15
C LYS A 47 -8.52 -14.47 -13.57
N VAL A 48 -8.67 -14.34 -12.25
CA VAL A 48 -9.99 -14.37 -11.59
C VAL A 48 -10.90 -13.26 -12.12
N ARG A 49 -10.37 -12.04 -12.34
CA ARG A 49 -11.14 -10.92 -12.93
C ARG A 49 -11.64 -11.17 -14.36
N ARG A 50 -10.99 -12.06 -15.11
CA ARG A 50 -11.33 -12.36 -16.52
C ARG A 50 -12.25 -13.56 -16.66
N THR A 51 -12.38 -14.38 -15.62
CA THR A 51 -13.35 -15.48 -15.59
C THR A 51 -14.72 -14.89 -15.23
N PRO A 52 -15.72 -14.94 -16.12
CA PRO A 52 -17.09 -14.60 -15.75
C PRO A 52 -17.58 -15.56 -14.65
N PRO A 53 -18.55 -15.16 -13.83
CA PRO A 53 -19.11 -16.03 -12.79
C PRO A 53 -19.67 -17.34 -13.35
#